data_AF-A0A6P0Y3J4-F1
#
_entry.id   AF-A0A6P0Y3J4-F1
#
_cell.length_a   1.000
_cell.length_b   1.000
_cell.length_c   1.000
_cell.angle_alpha   90.00
_cell.angle_beta   90.00
_cell.angle_gamma   90.00
#
_symmetry.space_group_name_H-M   'P 1'
#
loop_
_entity.id
_entity.type
_entity.pdbx_description
1 polymer ?
#
loop_
_entity_poly.entity_id
_entity_poly.type
_entity_poly.pdbx_seq_one_letter_code
_entity_poly.pdbx_strand_id
1 'polypeptide(L)'
;QKLEGLLQRLQLLTISGLWEELRFRAVSTNKMGPVIPKVSDMNMYTPDSNYRNTIPAGTEIKFEVQLERPGYLTLLEKGTTGEFFCLSPSSLFAPYPNFKEVSKVLLPMEGAPIEFFELSLQPGVEEIIVAIAPERPKLDWLPKPDEKPLQLQGKHLQEFLVYFECESDCTLWYMNYKVA
;
A
#
# COMPACT_ATOMS: atom_id res chain seq x y z
N GLN A 1 -13.36 22.01 16.72
CA GLN A 1 -14.70 21.47 16.40
C GLN A 1 -14.67 20.35 15.34
N LYS A 2 -14.41 20.60 14.04
CA LYS A 2 -14.43 19.51 13.02
C LYS A 2 -13.41 18.39 13.30
N LEU A 3 -12.16 18.75 13.62
CA LEU A 3 -11.09 17.79 13.91
C LEU A 3 -11.31 17.00 15.22
N GLU A 4 -11.79 17.67 16.27
CA GLU A 4 -12.11 17.02 17.56
C GLU A 4 -13.26 16.02 17.40
N GLY A 5 -14.30 16.37 16.63
CA GLY A 5 -15.39 15.44 16.32
C GLY A 5 -14.92 14.24 15.49
N LEU A 6 -13.97 14.44 14.57
CA LEU A 6 -13.33 13.34 13.84
C LEU A 6 -12.58 12.42 14.81
N LEU A 7 -11.71 12.98 15.67
CA LEU A 7 -10.93 12.20 16.63
C LEU A 7 -11.81 11.36 17.56
N GLN A 8 -12.85 11.96 18.13
CA GLN A 8 -13.81 11.23 18.98
C GLN A 8 -14.48 10.07 18.22
N ARG A 9 -14.88 10.30 16.97
CA ARG A 9 -15.46 9.24 16.13
C ARG A 9 -14.45 8.12 15.86
N LEU A 10 -13.22 8.45 15.49
CA LEU A 10 -12.18 7.48 15.14
C LEU A 10 -11.75 6.62 16.35
N GLN A 11 -11.78 7.18 17.56
CA GLN A 11 -11.47 6.46 18.80
C GLN A 11 -12.44 5.31 19.10
N LEU A 12 -13.67 5.37 18.57
CA LEU A 12 -14.69 4.34 18.77
C LEU A 12 -14.61 3.21 17.74
N LEU A 13 -13.80 3.34 16.70
CA LEU A 13 -13.69 2.37 15.63
C LEU A 13 -12.65 1.29 15.95
N THR A 14 -12.95 0.05 15.55
CA THR A 14 -11.96 -1.03 15.49
C THR A 14 -10.93 -0.76 14.39
N ILE A 15 -9.81 -1.48 14.36
CA ILE A 15 -8.83 -1.37 13.27
C ILE A 15 -9.48 -1.62 11.89
N SER A 16 -10.39 -2.57 11.80
CA SER A 16 -11.16 -2.81 10.57
C SER A 16 -12.07 -1.63 10.23
N GLY A 17 -12.74 -1.01 11.22
CA GLY A 17 -13.55 0.18 10.98
C GLY A 17 -12.72 1.38 10.52
N LEU A 18 -11.50 1.53 11.03
CA LEU A 18 -10.55 2.56 10.59
C LEU A 18 -10.06 2.29 9.17
N TRP A 19 -9.82 1.03 8.81
CA TRP A 19 -9.49 0.63 7.45
C TRP A 19 -10.61 0.95 6.47
N GLU A 20 -11.87 0.65 6.82
CA GLU A 20 -13.01 0.98 5.97
C GLU A 20 -13.15 2.50 5.76
N GLU A 21 -12.87 3.31 6.78
CA GLU A 21 -12.86 4.77 6.64
C GLU A 21 -11.77 5.23 5.66
N LEU A 22 -10.56 4.66 5.74
CA LEU A 22 -9.48 4.94 4.78
C LEU A 22 -9.88 4.55 3.37
N ARG A 23 -10.42 3.35 3.21
CA ARG A 23 -10.91 2.82 1.92
C ARG A 23 -11.99 3.73 1.33
N PHE A 24 -12.94 4.21 2.13
CA PHE A 24 -14.01 5.10 1.67
C PHE A 24 -13.47 6.45 1.16
N ARG A 25 -12.36 6.93 1.74
CA ARG A 25 -11.69 8.18 1.34
C ARG A 25 -10.75 8.00 0.15
N ALA A 26 -10.30 6.78 -0.09
CA ALA A 26 -9.40 6.46 -1.18
C ALA A 26 -10.15 6.36 -2.52
N VAL A 27 -9.45 6.72 -3.59
CA VAL A 27 -9.94 6.58 -4.96
C VAL A 27 -9.56 5.19 -5.48
N SER A 28 -10.55 4.39 -5.88
CA SER A 28 -10.30 3.13 -6.57
C SER A 28 -9.48 3.36 -7.83
N THR A 29 -8.44 2.56 -8.04
CA THR A 29 -7.50 2.74 -9.17
C THR A 29 -7.11 1.42 -9.82
N ASN A 30 -6.72 1.48 -11.10
CA ASN A 30 -6.12 0.38 -11.87
C ASN A 30 -4.62 0.63 -12.15
N LYS A 31 -4.00 1.58 -11.44
CA LYS A 31 -2.61 2.04 -11.61
C LYS A 31 -1.65 1.39 -10.62
N MET A 32 -2.12 0.42 -9.86
CA MET A 32 -1.29 -0.39 -9.00
C MET A 32 -1.82 -1.80 -8.93
N GLY A 33 -0.94 -2.74 -8.65
CA GLY A 33 -1.32 -4.12 -8.45
C GLY A 33 -0.17 -5.12 -8.53
N PRO A 34 -0.49 -6.38 -8.28
CA PRO A 34 0.49 -7.46 -8.28
C PRO A 34 0.96 -7.81 -9.70
N VAL A 35 2.26 -8.02 -9.84
CA VAL A 35 2.96 -8.42 -11.05
C VAL A 35 3.64 -9.75 -10.77
N ILE A 36 3.24 -10.79 -11.50
CA ILE A 36 3.90 -12.09 -11.43
C ILE A 36 5.18 -12.00 -12.27
N PRO A 37 6.37 -12.29 -11.71
CA PRO A 37 7.60 -12.34 -12.47
C PRO A 37 7.41 -13.31 -13.62
N LYS A 38 7.63 -12.86 -14.86
CA LYS A 38 7.46 -13.71 -16.04
C LYS A 38 8.36 -14.93 -15.89
N VAL A 39 7.77 -16.11 -15.70
CA VAL A 39 8.33 -17.32 -16.32
C VAL A 39 8.39 -17.01 -17.80
N SER A 40 9.51 -17.31 -18.43
CA SER A 40 9.86 -17.00 -19.82
C SER A 40 8.89 -17.58 -20.86
N ASP A 41 7.66 -17.07 -20.90
CA ASP A 41 6.67 -17.40 -21.90
C ASP A 41 6.75 -16.33 -22.99
N MET A 42 7.43 -16.74 -24.07
CA MET A 42 7.66 -16.03 -25.32
C MET A 42 6.36 -15.68 -26.08
N ASN A 43 5.51 -14.82 -25.52
CA ASN A 43 4.36 -14.28 -26.23
C ASN A 43 4.58 -12.80 -26.58
N MET A 44 4.50 -12.50 -27.89
CA MET A 44 4.71 -11.17 -28.48
C MET A 44 3.63 -10.13 -28.10
N TYR A 45 2.49 -10.56 -27.55
CA TYR A 45 1.39 -9.68 -27.16
C TYR A 45 0.81 -10.15 -25.82
N THR A 46 0.83 -9.27 -24.82
CA THR A 46 0.12 -9.46 -23.55
C THR A 46 -0.95 -8.37 -23.49
N PRO A 47 -2.26 -8.70 -23.44
CA PRO A 47 -3.30 -7.69 -23.44
C PRO A 47 -3.21 -6.79 -22.19
N ASP A 48 -3.55 -5.51 -22.36
CA ASP A 48 -3.43 -4.39 -21.41
C ASP A 48 -4.37 -4.47 -20.17
N SER A 49 -4.59 -5.65 -19.58
CA SER A 49 -5.08 -5.71 -18.21
C SER A 49 -3.88 -5.58 -17.27
N ASN A 50 -3.57 -4.35 -16.84
CA ASN A 50 -2.31 -4.02 -16.13
C ASN A 50 -1.99 -4.96 -14.95
N TYR A 51 -3.00 -5.49 -14.25
CA TYR A 51 -2.81 -6.42 -13.12
C TYR A 51 -3.87 -7.51 -13.09
N ARG A 52 -3.52 -8.69 -12.54
CA ARG A 52 -4.47 -9.80 -12.34
C ARG A 52 -5.31 -9.54 -11.09
N ASN A 53 -6.62 -9.72 -11.21
CA ASN A 53 -7.55 -9.62 -10.07
C ASN A 53 -7.56 -10.86 -9.17
N THR A 54 -7.04 -11.99 -9.67
CA THR A 54 -6.92 -13.24 -8.92
C THR A 54 -5.53 -13.82 -9.13
N ILE A 55 -4.86 -14.19 -8.03
CA ILE A 55 -3.53 -14.79 -8.05
C ILE A 55 -3.54 -16.08 -7.24
N PRO A 56 -2.88 -17.15 -7.72
CA PRO A 56 -2.75 -18.38 -6.94
C PRO A 56 -2.02 -18.14 -5.62
N ALA A 57 -2.50 -18.76 -4.55
CA ALA A 57 -1.82 -18.77 -3.25
C ALA A 57 -0.38 -19.30 -3.38
N GLY A 58 0.55 -18.76 -2.59
CA GLY A 58 1.98 -19.13 -2.66
C GLY A 58 2.71 -18.64 -3.92
N THR A 59 2.07 -17.84 -4.77
CA THR A 59 2.75 -17.20 -5.90
C THR A 59 3.68 -16.09 -5.40
N GLU A 60 4.90 -16.08 -5.91
CA GLU A 60 5.81 -14.94 -5.75
C GLU A 60 5.39 -13.79 -6.66
N ILE A 61 5.26 -12.60 -6.09
CA ILE A 61 4.88 -11.39 -6.83
C ILE A 61 5.86 -10.23 -6.57
N LYS A 62 5.93 -9.32 -7.54
CA LYS A 62 6.23 -7.92 -7.29
C LYS A 62 4.91 -7.16 -7.13
N PHE A 63 4.92 -6.02 -6.45
CA PHE A 63 3.81 -5.08 -6.47
C PHE A 63 4.24 -3.82 -7.23
N GLU A 64 3.48 -3.43 -8.26
CA GLU A 64 3.75 -2.24 -9.05
C GLU A 64 2.82 -1.10 -8.63
N VAL A 65 3.36 0.11 -8.56
CA VAL A 65 2.59 1.37 -8.45
C VAL A 65 3.05 2.30 -9.57
N GLN A 66 2.12 2.71 -10.43
CA GLN A 66 2.34 3.70 -11.48
C GLN A 66 2.02 5.09 -10.91
N LEU A 67 3.06 5.77 -10.41
CA LEU A 67 2.94 7.10 -9.84
C LEU A 67 2.63 8.12 -10.93
N GLU A 68 1.55 8.87 -10.74
CA GLU A 68 1.13 9.94 -11.67
C GLU A 68 1.61 11.33 -11.26
N ARG A 69 2.27 11.41 -10.11
CA ARG A 69 2.81 12.66 -9.57
C ARG A 69 4.05 12.37 -8.73
N PRO A 70 4.96 13.34 -8.61
CA PRO A 70 6.03 13.29 -7.64
C PRO A 70 5.50 13.21 -6.20
N GLY A 71 6.28 12.57 -5.33
CA GLY A 71 5.99 12.54 -3.90
C GLY A 71 6.57 11.35 -3.15
N TYR A 72 6.25 11.30 -1.87
CA TYR A 72 6.51 10.20 -0.96
C TYR A 72 5.34 9.22 -0.97
N LEU A 73 5.65 7.94 -1.15
CA LEU A 73 4.68 6.85 -1.20
C LEU A 73 4.59 6.19 0.19
N THR A 74 3.38 6.01 0.72
CA THR A 74 3.12 5.13 1.87
C THR A 74 2.20 4.01 1.41
N LEU A 75 2.57 2.75 1.67
CA LEU A 75 1.82 1.58 1.23
C LEU A 75 1.36 0.80 2.44
N LEU A 76 0.04 0.67 2.58
CA LEU A 76 -0.62 -0.10 3.62
C LEU A 76 -1.31 -1.32 2.98
N GLU A 77 -1.24 -2.43 3.68
CA GLU A 77 -1.85 -3.70 3.29
C GLU A 77 -2.79 -4.18 4.39
N LYS A 78 -3.92 -4.76 3.99
CA LYS A 78 -4.70 -5.68 4.81
C LYS A 78 -4.65 -7.04 4.11
N GLY A 79 -3.92 -7.98 4.71
CA GLY A 79 -3.67 -9.31 4.16
C GLY A 79 -4.87 -10.24 4.32
N THR A 80 -4.80 -11.41 3.67
CA THR A 80 -5.89 -12.42 3.74
C THR A 80 -6.13 -12.99 5.14
N THR A 81 -5.13 -12.90 6.02
CA THR A 81 -5.20 -13.30 7.43
C THR A 81 -5.99 -12.30 8.29
N GLY A 82 -6.30 -11.12 7.75
CA GLY A 82 -6.89 -10.01 8.49
C GLY A 82 -5.87 -9.15 9.25
N GLU A 83 -4.58 -9.41 9.07
CA GLU A 83 -3.50 -8.57 9.59
C GLU A 83 -3.30 -7.34 8.71
N PHE A 84 -2.81 -6.27 9.33
CA PHE A 84 -2.62 -4.97 8.69
C PHE A 84 -1.13 -4.60 8.77
N PHE A 85 -0.55 -4.14 7.66
CA PHE A 85 0.87 -3.80 7.59
C PHE A 85 1.10 -2.47 6.89
N CYS A 86 2.14 -1.75 7.33
CA CYS A 86 2.77 -0.68 6.56
C CYS A 86 4.01 -1.27 5.90
N LEU A 87 3.94 -1.46 4.57
CA LEU A 87 5.04 -2.00 3.76
C LEU A 87 5.99 -0.90 3.27
N SER A 88 5.52 0.34 3.20
CA SER A 88 6.32 1.50 2.79
C SER A 88 6.01 2.71 3.64
N PRO A 89 7.02 3.44 4.13
CA PRO A 89 8.45 3.11 4.05
C PRO A 89 8.81 1.82 4.81
N SER A 90 9.87 1.12 4.40
CA SER A 90 10.53 0.02 5.12
C SER A 90 11.79 -0.41 4.37
N SER A 91 12.47 -1.45 4.85
CA SER A 91 13.55 -2.17 4.16
C SER A 91 13.16 -2.69 2.78
N LEU A 92 11.86 -2.86 2.50
CA LEU A 92 11.37 -3.27 1.17
C LEU A 92 11.36 -2.13 0.15
N PHE A 93 11.61 -0.90 0.62
CA PHE A 93 11.52 0.36 -0.11
C PHE A 93 12.79 1.20 0.04
N ALA A 94 13.91 0.57 0.44
CA ALA A 94 15.15 1.26 0.74
C ALA A 94 15.94 1.59 -0.55
N PRO A 95 16.46 2.84 -0.70
CA PRO A 95 16.26 4.00 0.16
C PRO A 95 14.86 4.60 -0.04
N TYR A 96 14.22 5.11 1.02
CA TYR A 96 12.87 5.71 0.92
C TYR A 96 12.90 6.96 0.02
N PRO A 97 12.48 6.86 -1.25
CA PRO A 97 12.77 7.90 -2.20
C PRO A 97 11.61 8.90 -2.22
N ASN A 98 11.96 10.18 -2.30
CA ASN A 98 11.02 11.16 -2.83
C ASN A 98 11.05 11.01 -4.36
N PHE A 99 10.05 10.36 -4.93
CA PHE A 99 9.95 10.19 -6.37
C PHE A 99 9.78 11.57 -7.00
N LYS A 100 10.79 12.00 -7.77
CA LYS A 100 10.82 13.34 -8.38
C LYS A 100 10.02 13.43 -9.68
N GLU A 101 9.66 12.29 -10.25
CA GLU A 101 9.00 12.18 -11.55
C GLU A 101 7.92 11.10 -11.52
N VAL A 102 6.98 11.21 -12.46
CA VAL A 102 6.05 10.13 -12.83
C VAL A 102 6.86 8.89 -13.15
N SER A 103 6.62 7.81 -12.42
CA SER A 103 7.49 6.63 -12.47
C SER A 103 6.72 5.37 -12.10
N LYS A 104 7.26 4.23 -12.54
CA LYS A 104 6.81 2.92 -12.08
C LYS A 104 7.67 2.50 -10.90
N VAL A 105 7.02 2.21 -9.78
CA VAL A 105 7.65 1.70 -8.57
C VAL A 105 7.36 0.22 -8.46
N LEU A 106 8.39 -0.61 -8.42
CA LEU A 106 8.27 -2.05 -8.23
C LEU A 106 8.78 -2.43 -6.84
N LEU A 107 8.01 -3.27 -6.17
CA LEU A 107 8.23 -3.68 -4.79
C LEU A 107 8.31 -5.19 -4.65
N PRO A 108 9.23 -5.72 -3.84
CA PRO A 108 10.31 -5.00 -3.14
C PRO A 108 11.26 -4.29 -4.14
N MET A 109 11.84 -3.15 -3.74
CA MET A 109 12.78 -2.38 -4.57
C MET A 109 14.10 -3.14 -4.76
N GLU A 110 14.86 -2.81 -5.81
CA GLU A 110 16.21 -3.33 -5.98
C GLU A 110 17.08 -3.00 -4.75
N GLY A 111 17.76 -4.01 -4.20
CA GLY A 111 18.54 -3.89 -2.97
C GLY A 111 17.76 -4.15 -1.67
N ALA A 112 16.45 -4.40 -1.74
CA ALA A 112 15.66 -4.89 -0.60
C ALA A 112 16.16 -6.27 -0.11
N PRO A 113 15.90 -6.64 1.16
CA PRO A 113 16.35 -7.93 1.72
C PRO A 113 15.66 -9.17 1.11
N ILE A 114 14.60 -8.96 0.33
CA ILE A 114 13.87 -10.00 -0.40
C ILE A 114 13.62 -9.53 -1.83
N GLU A 115 13.58 -10.47 -2.77
CA GLU A 115 13.29 -10.15 -4.18
C GLU A 115 11.79 -10.14 -4.49
N PHE A 116 10.98 -10.99 -3.86
CA PHE A 116 9.55 -11.11 -4.14
C PHE A 116 8.75 -11.18 -2.85
N PHE A 117 7.49 -10.75 -2.90
CA PHE A 117 6.52 -11.08 -1.88
C PHE A 117 5.98 -12.48 -2.13
N GLU A 118 6.03 -13.34 -1.12
CA GLU A 118 5.35 -14.63 -1.16
C GLU A 118 3.92 -14.44 -0.66
N LEU A 119 2.93 -14.64 -1.54
CA LEU A 119 1.53 -14.53 -1.15
C LEU A 119 1.13 -15.62 -0.17
N SER A 120 0.28 -15.24 0.79
CA SER A 120 -0.25 -16.16 1.80
C SER A 120 -0.85 -17.42 1.17
N LEU A 121 -0.61 -18.57 1.80
CA LEU A 121 -1.29 -19.83 1.45
C LEU A 121 -2.77 -19.82 1.83
N GLN A 122 -3.22 -18.83 2.61
CA GLN A 122 -4.62 -18.67 3.01
C GLN A 122 -5.40 -17.90 1.92
N PRO A 123 -6.40 -18.53 1.26
CA PRO A 123 -7.24 -17.84 0.29
C PRO A 123 -8.02 -16.69 0.93
N GLY A 124 -8.23 -15.63 0.17
CA GLY A 124 -8.92 -14.45 0.67
C GLY A 124 -8.81 -13.26 -0.28
N VAL A 125 -9.02 -12.08 0.28
CA VAL A 125 -8.86 -10.81 -0.43
C VAL A 125 -7.76 -10.03 0.26
N GLU A 126 -6.79 -9.57 -0.52
CA GLU A 126 -5.83 -8.56 -0.08
C GLU A 126 -6.32 -7.19 -0.52
N GLU A 127 -6.28 -6.23 0.41
CA GLU A 127 -6.65 -4.85 0.16
C GLU A 127 -5.41 -3.98 0.32
N ILE A 128 -5.20 -3.08 -0.64
CA ILE A 128 -4.04 -2.19 -0.67
C ILE A 128 -4.51 -0.75 -0.67
N ILE A 129 -3.92 0.05 0.21
CA ILE A 129 -4.06 1.50 0.22
C ILE A 129 -2.69 2.13 -0.01
N VAL A 130 -2.60 2.99 -1.01
CA VAL A 130 -1.40 3.79 -1.28
C VAL A 130 -1.71 5.26 -1.03
N ALA A 131 -0.89 5.91 -0.21
CA ALA A 131 -0.91 7.35 -0.05
C ALA A 131 0.29 7.99 -0.74
N ILE A 132 0.05 9.06 -1.48
CA ILE A 132 1.08 9.86 -2.15
C ILE A 132 1.00 11.27 -1.57
N ALA A 133 2.06 11.69 -0.88
CA ALA A 133 2.17 13.00 -0.26
C ALA A 133 3.32 13.81 -0.90
N PRO A 134 3.18 15.14 -1.07
CA PRO A 134 4.25 15.96 -1.63
C PRO A 134 5.48 16.03 -0.71
N GLU A 135 5.25 16.00 0.60
CA GLU A 135 6.27 15.99 1.64
C GLU A 135 6.26 14.68 2.42
N ARG A 136 7.38 14.40 3.10
CA ARG A 136 7.50 13.19 3.92
C ARG A 136 6.43 13.24 5.01
N PRO A 137 5.58 12.19 5.15
CA PRO A 137 4.56 12.21 6.18
C PRO A 137 5.15 12.34 7.58
N LYS A 138 4.59 13.26 8.37
CA LYS A 138 5.02 13.56 9.75
C LYS A 138 4.37 12.60 10.74
N LEU A 139 4.57 11.31 10.49
CA LEU A 139 4.04 10.21 11.30
C LEU A 139 5.23 9.46 11.90
N ASP A 140 5.46 9.67 13.20
CA ASP A 140 6.67 9.19 13.89
C ASP A 140 6.78 7.66 13.98
N TRP A 141 5.66 6.95 13.78
CA TRP A 141 5.61 5.50 13.77
C TRP A 141 5.93 4.89 12.40
N LEU A 142 6.03 5.66 11.32
CA LEU A 142 6.36 5.09 10.02
C LEU A 142 7.73 4.39 10.09
N PRO A 143 7.86 3.18 9.52
CA PRO A 143 9.12 2.46 9.58
C PRO A 143 10.24 3.25 8.93
N LYS A 144 11.45 3.16 9.48
CA LYS A 144 12.63 3.70 8.81
C LYS A 144 13.00 2.83 7.60
N PRO A 145 13.77 3.36 6.64
CA PRO A 145 14.16 2.61 5.45
C PRO A 145 14.97 1.34 5.74
N ASP A 146 15.56 1.19 6.91
CA ASP A 146 16.31 0.00 7.35
C ASP A 146 15.50 -0.93 8.27
N GLU A 147 14.28 -0.53 8.64
CA GLU A 147 13.39 -1.31 9.50
C GLU A 147 12.46 -2.20 8.67
N LYS A 148 12.05 -3.35 9.24
CA LYS A 148 11.07 -4.24 8.62
C LYS A 148 9.70 -3.56 8.47
N PRO A 149 8.82 -4.03 7.56
CA PRO A 149 7.41 -3.63 7.56
C PRO A 149 6.79 -3.68 8.95
N LEU A 150 5.96 -2.68 9.27
CA LEU A 150 5.35 -2.55 10.60
C LEU A 150 3.95 -3.12 10.59
N GLN A 151 3.65 -4.02 11.53
CA GLN A 151 2.28 -4.44 11.80
C GLN A 151 1.50 -3.27 12.42
N LEU A 152 0.40 -2.89 11.77
CA LEU A 152 -0.40 -1.74 12.14
C LEU A 152 -1.29 -2.06 13.35
N GLN A 153 -1.46 -1.04 14.19
CA GLN A 153 -2.42 -1.02 15.28
C GLN A 153 -3.46 0.07 15.01
N GLY A 154 -4.59 0.04 15.73
CA GLY A 154 -5.66 1.02 15.57
C GLY A 154 -5.16 2.47 15.65
N LYS A 155 -4.25 2.78 16.58
CA LYS A 155 -3.69 4.14 16.70
C LYS A 155 -2.98 4.60 15.42
N HIS A 156 -2.26 3.70 14.72
CA HIS A 156 -1.53 4.05 13.51
C HIS A 156 -2.50 4.48 12.42
N LEU A 157 -3.60 3.73 12.22
CA LEU A 157 -4.63 4.10 11.24
C LEU A 157 -5.39 5.37 11.63
N GLN A 158 -5.63 5.61 12.93
CA GLN A 158 -6.23 6.87 13.42
C GLN A 158 -5.35 8.07 13.08
N GLU A 159 -4.06 8.00 13.41
CA GLU A 159 -3.09 9.06 13.12
C GLU A 159 -2.93 9.27 11.61
N PHE A 160 -2.92 8.19 10.83
CA PHE A 160 -2.89 8.23 9.37
C PHE A 160 -4.11 8.97 8.80
N LEU A 161 -5.33 8.60 9.23
CA LEU A 161 -6.57 9.26 8.81
C LEU A 161 -6.57 10.76 9.14
N VAL A 162 -6.11 11.12 10.34
CA VAL A 162 -6.03 12.51 10.78
C VAL A 162 -5.04 13.29 9.92
N TYR A 163 -3.86 12.74 9.69
CA TYR A 163 -2.84 13.36 8.85
C TYR A 163 -3.39 13.67 7.45
N PHE A 164 -3.98 12.68 6.78
CA PHE A 164 -4.48 12.84 5.41
C PHE A 164 -5.80 13.62 5.29
N GLU A 165 -6.53 13.86 6.39
CA GLU A 165 -7.65 14.83 6.40
C GLU A 165 -7.13 16.27 6.51
N CYS A 166 -6.01 16.49 7.21
CA CYS A 166 -5.48 17.82 7.50
C CYS A 166 -4.52 18.33 6.42
N GLU A 167 -3.80 17.43 5.74
CA GLU A 167 -2.83 17.80 4.71
C GLU A 167 -3.51 17.97 3.35
N SER A 168 -3.40 19.17 2.79
CA SER A 168 -3.82 19.43 1.40
C SER A 168 -2.89 18.73 0.42
N ASP A 169 -3.41 18.41 -0.76
CA ASP A 169 -2.64 17.83 -1.88
C ASP A 169 -2.07 16.43 -1.67
N CYS A 170 -2.65 15.64 -0.76
CA CYS A 170 -2.37 14.21 -0.71
C CYS A 170 -3.34 13.41 -1.60
N THR A 171 -2.91 12.23 -2.05
CA THR A 171 -3.74 11.32 -2.83
C THR A 171 -3.80 9.97 -2.11
N LEU A 172 -5.00 9.45 -1.89
CA LEU A 172 -5.23 8.10 -1.39
C LEU A 172 -5.80 7.25 -2.52
N TRP A 173 -5.15 6.13 -2.79
CA TRP A 173 -5.58 5.14 -3.77
C TRP A 173 -5.92 3.84 -3.07
N TYR A 174 -6.89 3.12 -3.64
CA TYR A 174 -7.32 1.82 -3.14
C TYR A 174 -7.42 0.81 -4.28
N MET A 175 -7.04 -0.43 -3.99
CA MET A 175 -7.33 -1.58 -4.84
C MET A 175 -7.50 -2.84 -3.98
N ASN A 176 -8.03 -3.90 -4.57
CA ASN A 176 -7.97 -5.24 -3.98
C ASN A 176 -7.78 -6.32 -5.03
N TYR A 177 -7.25 -7.46 -4.60
CA TYR A 177 -7.15 -8.67 -5.42
C TYR A 177 -7.42 -9.91 -4.59
N LYS A 178 -7.81 -10.99 -5.26
CA LYS A 178 -8.10 -12.27 -4.64
C LYS A 178 -6.87 -13.17 -4.65
N VAL A 179 -6.59 -13.80 -3.52
CA VAL A 179 -5.68 -14.94 -3.42
C VAL A 179 -6.52 -16.22 -3.37
N ALA A 180 -6.23 -17.18 -4.26
CA ALA A 180 -7.08 -18.36 -4.47
C ALA A 180 -6.28 -19.66 -4.62
#